data_AF-A0A1H6BJM5-F1
#
_entry.id   AF-A0A1H6BJM5-F1
#
_cell.length_a   1.000
_cell.length_b   1.000
_cell.length_c   1.000
_cell.angle_alpha   90.00
_cell.angle_beta   90.00
_cell.angle_gamma   90.00
#
_symmetry.space_group_name_H-M   'P 1'
#
loop_
_entity.id
_entity.type
_entity.pdbx_description
1 polymer ?
#
loop_
_entity_poly.entity_id
_entity_poly.type
_entity_poly.pdbx_seq_one_letter_code
_entity_poly.pdbx_strand_id
1 'polypeptide(L)'
;MFDGMGKTLASGPSPLSPAVFSILLALADGEKHGYGIMQEVRDHAPMGPGTLYGSLDRLLAACLIEETGLTDDERRRYYRLTGAGRDALDAEAARMQANLARARRKGIKPIGVRA
;
A
#
# COMPACT_ATOMS: atom_id res chain seq x y z
N MET A 1 36.10 -11.67 -23.01
CA MET A 1 36.38 -12.18 -21.66
C MET A 1 35.96 -11.12 -20.65
N PHE A 2 34.65 -11.00 -20.40
CA PHE A 2 34.09 -10.52 -19.15
C PHE A 2 32.88 -11.40 -18.88
N ASP A 3 32.87 -11.89 -17.66
CA ASP A 3 32.26 -13.10 -17.18
C ASP A 3 30.82 -12.87 -16.74
N GLY A 4 30.05 -13.95 -16.64
CA GLY A 4 28.96 -14.03 -15.67
C GLY A 4 27.57 -13.62 -16.15
N MET A 5 26.95 -14.51 -16.92
CA MET A 5 25.51 -14.78 -16.79
C MET A 5 25.11 -14.93 -15.31
N GLY A 6 23.93 -14.41 -14.95
CA GLY A 6 23.16 -14.97 -13.84
C GLY A 6 23.08 -14.10 -12.58
N LYS A 7 22.27 -13.03 -12.65
CA LYS A 7 21.45 -12.62 -11.51
C LYS A 7 20.01 -12.38 -11.99
N THR A 8 19.35 -13.45 -12.42
CA THR A 8 17.89 -13.51 -12.30
C THR A 8 17.59 -13.73 -10.82
N LEU A 9 17.70 -12.66 -10.02
CA LEU A 9 17.04 -12.63 -8.72
C LEU A 9 15.56 -12.71 -9.03
N ALA A 10 14.89 -13.75 -8.52
CA ALA A 10 13.47 -13.97 -8.69
C ALA A 10 12.72 -12.64 -8.46
N SER A 11 12.24 -12.03 -9.55
CA SER A 11 11.43 -10.81 -9.48
C SER A 11 10.00 -11.23 -9.17
N GLY A 12 9.79 -11.74 -7.96
CA GLY A 12 8.49 -11.59 -7.33
C GLY A 12 8.21 -10.10 -7.15
N PRO A 13 6.93 -9.67 -7.12
CA PRO A 13 6.61 -8.27 -6.90
C PRO A 13 7.30 -7.78 -5.63
N SER A 14 8.07 -6.69 -5.76
CA SER A 14 8.76 -6.07 -4.62
C SER A 14 7.74 -5.68 -3.54
N PRO A 15 8.13 -5.76 -2.26
CA PRO A 15 7.35 -5.21 -1.16
C PRO A 15 6.77 -3.83 -1.43
N LEU A 16 5.45 -3.67 -1.20
CA LEU A 16 4.88 -2.35 -1.10
C LEU A 16 5.53 -1.62 0.06
N SER A 17 5.75 -0.31 -0.11
CA SER A 17 6.18 0.51 1.01
C SER A 17 5.05 0.57 2.06
N PRO A 18 5.37 0.77 3.35
CA PRO A 18 4.34 0.90 4.38
C PRO A 18 3.32 1.99 4.07
N ALA A 19 3.79 3.10 3.46
CA ALA A 19 2.95 4.20 3.03
C ALA A 19 1.95 3.77 1.95
N VAL A 20 2.42 3.11 0.89
CA VAL A 20 1.56 2.63 -0.20
C VAL A 20 0.56 1.60 0.31
N PHE A 21 1.02 0.62 1.10
CA PHE A 21 0.13 -0.38 1.69
C PHE A 21 -0.99 0.27 2.51
N SER A 22 -0.65 1.25 3.36
CA SER A 22 -1.65 1.92 4.22
C SER A 22 -2.67 2.73 3.40
N ILE A 23 -2.25 3.37 2.31
CA ILE A 23 -3.17 4.09 1.41
C ILE A 23 -4.11 3.11 0.69
N LEU A 24 -3.58 2.01 0.14
CA LEU A 24 -4.42 1.00 -0.52
C LEU A 24 -5.38 0.34 0.46
N LEU A 25 -4.92 0.04 1.68
CA LEU A 25 -5.74 -0.52 2.75
C LEU A 25 -6.87 0.44 3.14
N ALA A 26 -6.59 1.74 3.27
CA ALA A 26 -7.60 2.76 3.55
C ALA A 26 -8.64 2.91 2.42
N LEU A 27 -8.39 2.36 1.23
CA LEU A 27 -9.35 2.37 0.11
C LEU A 27 -10.07 1.02 -0.07
N ALA A 28 -9.80 0.03 0.80
CA ALA A 28 -10.27 -1.34 0.62
C ALA A 28 -11.78 -1.52 0.83
N ASP A 29 -12.40 -0.66 1.63
CA ASP A 29 -13.83 -0.66 1.97
C ASP A 29 -14.63 0.43 1.22
N GLY A 30 -13.97 1.22 0.36
CA GLY A 30 -14.65 2.20 -0.49
C GLY A 30 -13.78 3.38 -0.90
N GLU A 31 -14.33 4.18 -1.80
CA GLU A 31 -13.69 5.41 -2.28
C GLU A 31 -13.55 6.46 -1.17
N LYS A 32 -12.43 7.18 -1.15
CA LYS A 32 -12.18 8.25 -0.17
C LYS A 32 -11.47 9.43 -0.79
N HIS A 33 -11.77 10.63 -0.30
CA HIS A 33 -10.99 11.81 -0.60
C HIS A 33 -9.65 11.80 0.16
N GLY A 34 -8.64 12.50 -0.34
CA GLY A 34 -7.28 12.48 0.22
C GLY A 34 -7.20 12.77 1.73
N TYR A 35 -7.98 13.75 2.23
CA TYR A 35 -8.04 14.02 3.66
C TYR A 35 -8.62 12.86 4.50
N GLY A 36 -9.56 12.07 3.97
CA GLY A 36 -10.13 10.92 4.66
C GLY A 36 -9.08 9.83 4.84
N ILE A 37 -8.33 9.55 3.76
CA ILE A 37 -7.17 8.66 3.79
C ILE A 37 -6.16 9.12 4.85
N MET A 38 -5.84 10.42 4.88
CA MET A 38 -4.90 10.99 5.86
C MET A 38 -5.35 10.79 7.32
N GLN A 39 -6.65 10.92 7.59
CA GLN A 39 -7.18 10.72 8.93
C GLN A 39 -7.12 9.25 9.34
N GLU A 40 -7.50 8.34 8.45
CA GLU A 40 -7.55 6.91 8.73
C GLU A 40 -6.17 6.31 8.99
N VAL A 41 -5.16 6.70 8.22
CA VAL A 41 -3.80 6.16 8.36
C VAL A 41 -3.01 6.81 9.51
N ARG A 42 -3.53 7.87 10.13
CA ARG A 42 -2.79 8.71 11.10
C ARG A 42 -2.12 7.93 12.22
N ASP A 43 -2.82 6.95 12.77
CA ASP A 43 -2.39 6.28 14.00
C ASP A 43 -1.33 5.19 13.76
N HIS A 44 -1.25 4.65 12.55
CA HIS A 44 -0.37 3.52 12.22
C HIS A 44 0.65 3.82 11.11
N ALA A 45 0.39 4.82 10.27
CA ALA A 45 1.28 5.26 9.20
C ALA A 45 1.13 6.79 8.98
N PRO A 46 1.54 7.62 9.96
CA PRO A 46 1.41 9.06 9.84
C PRO A 46 2.20 9.60 8.64
N MET A 47 1.54 10.44 7.84
CA MET A 47 2.13 11.04 6.64
C MET A 47 1.83 12.53 6.61
N GLY A 48 2.84 13.32 6.23
CA GLY A 48 2.60 14.71 5.85
C GLY A 48 1.84 14.80 4.52
N PRO A 49 1.18 15.94 4.23
CA PRO A 49 0.46 16.13 2.97
C PRO A 49 1.31 15.84 1.73
N GLY A 50 2.56 16.31 1.67
CA GLY A 50 3.44 16.07 0.54
C GLY A 50 3.75 14.59 0.31
N THR A 51 3.90 13.80 1.38
CA THR A 51 4.11 12.35 1.29
C THR A 51 2.86 11.64 0.79
N LEU A 52 1.69 12.02 1.31
CA LEU A 52 0.42 11.42 0.90
C LEU A 52 0.14 11.70 -0.58
N TYR A 53 0.13 12.96 -0.99
CA TYR A 53 -0.21 13.32 -2.37
C TYR A 53 0.83 12.82 -3.37
N GLY A 54 2.12 12.88 -3.03
CA GLY A 54 3.14 12.24 -3.87
C GLY A 54 3.01 10.72 -3.93
N SER A 55 2.41 10.06 -2.94
CA SER A 55 2.13 8.62 -3.00
C SER A 55 0.89 8.33 -3.84
N LEU A 56 -0.16 9.16 -3.73
CA LEU A 56 -1.35 9.09 -4.57
C LEU A 56 -0.99 9.26 -6.05
N ASP A 57 -0.16 10.25 -6.40
CA ASP A 57 0.30 10.47 -7.77
C ASP A 57 1.02 9.25 -8.35
N ARG A 58 1.87 8.59 -7.54
CA ARG A 58 2.56 7.35 -7.95
C ARG A 58 1.61 6.18 -8.11
N LEU A 59 0.60 6.07 -7.25
CA LEU A 59 -0.41 5.01 -7.32
C LEU A 59 -1.32 5.17 -8.55
N LEU A 60 -1.69 6.41 -8.88
CA LEU A 60 -2.40 6.76 -10.11
C LEU A 60 -1.56 6.41 -11.34
N ALA A 61 -0.30 6.84 -11.36
CA ALA A 61 0.62 6.53 -12.48
C ALA A 61 0.84 5.01 -12.65
N ALA A 62 0.79 4.25 -11.54
CA ALA A 62 0.88 2.79 -11.55
C ALA A 62 -0.47 2.09 -11.81
N CYS A 63 -1.56 2.83 -12.05
CA CYS A 63 -2.92 2.30 -12.25
C CYS A 63 -3.43 1.41 -11.11
N LEU A 64 -2.93 1.62 -9.88
CA LEU A 64 -3.37 0.89 -8.69
C LEU A 64 -4.58 1.56 -8.02
N ILE A 65 -4.74 2.86 -8.24
CA ILE A 65 -5.93 3.62 -7.86
C ILE A 65 -6.40 4.43 -9.05
N GLU A 66 -7.64 4.88 -9.00
CA GLU A 66 -8.21 5.81 -9.97
C GLU A 66 -9.05 6.88 -9.28
N GLU A 67 -9.24 8.00 -9.96
CA GLU A 67 -10.13 9.08 -9.52
C GLU A 67 -11.57 8.76 -9.91
N THR A 68 -12.51 8.92 -8.98
CA THR A 68 -13.91 8.52 -9.20
C THR A 68 -14.79 9.63 -9.78
N GLY A 69 -14.22 10.83 -10.00
CA GLY A 69 -14.96 12.00 -10.47
C GLY A 69 -15.91 12.61 -9.44
N LEU A 70 -16.08 11.96 -8.28
CA LEU A 70 -16.81 12.55 -7.16
C LEU A 70 -16.03 13.74 -6.61
N THR A 71 -16.78 14.79 -6.30
CA THR A 71 -16.24 16.00 -5.70
C THR A 71 -17.31 16.62 -4.81
N ASP A 72 -17.02 16.80 -3.53
CA ASP A 72 -17.87 17.60 -2.63
C ASP A 72 -17.62 19.11 -2.83
N ASP A 73 -16.53 19.45 -3.51
CA ASP A 73 -16.02 20.80 -3.75
C ASP A 73 -14.94 20.67 -4.85
N GLU A 74 -14.90 21.56 -5.86
CA GLU A 74 -14.10 21.47 -7.11
C GLU A 74 -12.60 21.13 -6.94
N ARG A 75 -12.08 21.19 -5.70
CA ARG A 75 -10.69 20.91 -5.34
C ARG A 75 -10.45 19.55 -4.70
N ARG A 76 -11.49 18.79 -4.35
CA ARG A 76 -11.36 17.52 -3.59
C ARG A 76 -11.58 16.34 -4.51
N ARG A 77 -10.48 15.64 -4.81
CA ARG A 77 -10.47 14.39 -5.58
C ARG A 77 -10.74 13.20 -4.67
N TYR A 78 -11.64 12.34 -5.10
CA TYR A 78 -11.89 11.02 -4.51
C TYR A 78 -11.12 9.95 -5.28
N TYR A 79 -10.59 8.98 -4.53
CA TYR A 79 -9.81 7.87 -5.07
C TYR A 79 -10.48 6.56 -4.71
N ARG A 80 -10.36 5.55 -5.59
CA ARG A 80 -10.73 4.17 -5.30
C ARG A 80 -9.66 3.20 -5.80
N LEU A 81 -9.67 1.99 -5.24
CA LEU A 81 -8.85 0.89 -5.77
C LEU A 81 -9.30 0.51 -7.18
N THR A 82 -8.34 0.27 -8.07
CA THR A 82 -8.58 -0.53 -9.28
C THR A 82 -8.51 -2.02 -8.94
N GLY A 83 -8.85 -2.90 -9.90
CA GLY A 83 -8.62 -4.34 -9.75
C GLY A 83 -7.15 -4.66 -9.48
N ALA A 84 -6.23 -4.03 -10.22
CA ALA A 84 -4.78 -4.21 -10.02
C ALA A 84 -4.31 -3.71 -8.64
N GLY A 85 -4.88 -2.61 -8.14
CA GLY A 85 -4.63 -2.13 -6.78
C GLY A 85 -5.07 -3.12 -5.70
N ARG A 86 -6.25 -3.74 -5.90
CA ARG A 86 -6.75 -4.77 -5.00
C ARG A 86 -5.85 -6.00 -5.00
N ASP A 87 -5.44 -6.48 -6.17
CA ASP A 87 -4.52 -7.62 -6.28
C ASP A 87 -3.17 -7.32 -5.60
N ALA A 88 -2.64 -6.11 -5.77
CA ALA A 88 -1.41 -5.67 -5.11
C ALA A 88 -1.55 -5.64 -3.57
N LEU A 89 -2.68 -5.14 -3.06
CA LEU A 89 -3.00 -5.12 -1.63
C LEU A 89 -3.10 -6.53 -1.06
N ASP A 90 -3.81 -7.43 -1.74
CA ASP A 90 -4.00 -8.82 -1.31
C ASP A 90 -2.67 -9.59 -1.33
N ALA A 91 -1.83 -9.39 -2.34
CA ALA A 91 -0.49 -9.97 -2.42
C ALA A 91 0.43 -9.49 -1.29
N GLU A 92 0.35 -8.19 -0.94
CA GLU A 92 1.09 -7.61 0.17
C GLU A 92 0.65 -8.19 1.52
N ALA A 93 -0.67 -8.27 1.76
CA ALA A 93 -1.24 -8.86 2.96
C ALA A 93 -0.82 -10.34 3.13
N ALA A 94 -0.88 -11.12 2.05
CA ALA A 94 -0.43 -12.51 2.04
C ALA A 94 1.07 -12.63 2.39
N ARG A 95 1.90 -11.72 1.87
CA ARG A 95 3.34 -11.70 2.20
C ARG A 95 3.57 -11.35 3.67
N MET A 96 2.88 -10.35 4.21
CA MET A 96 2.96 -10.00 5.64
C MET A 96 2.57 -11.18 6.53
N GLN A 97 1.49 -11.89 6.19
CA GLN A 97 1.06 -13.10 6.91
C GLN A 97 2.12 -14.20 6.86
N ALA A 98 2.72 -14.45 5.69
CA ALA A 98 3.79 -15.43 5.53
C ALA A 98 5.03 -15.06 6.38
N ASN A 99 5.37 -13.77 6.47
CA ASN A 99 6.47 -13.27 7.30
C ASN A 99 6.18 -13.48 8.79
N LEU A 100 4.95 -13.19 9.25
CA LEU A 100 4.54 -13.47 10.64
C LEU A 100 4.62 -14.97 10.96
N ALA A 101 4.20 -15.85 10.04
CA ALA A 101 4.33 -17.28 10.23
C ALA A 101 5.80 -17.72 10.35
N ARG A 102 6.69 -17.16 9.53
CA ARG A 102 8.15 -17.40 9.62
C ARG A 102 8.74 -16.89 10.94
N ALA A 103 8.34 -15.70 11.39
CA ALA A 103 8.79 -15.12 12.65
C ALA A 103 8.38 -15.97 13.85
N ARG A 104 7.13 -16.43 13.90
CA ARG A 104 6.60 -17.31 14.96
C ARG A 104 7.37 -18.63 15.06
N ARG A 105 7.73 -19.25 13.93
CA ARG A 105 8.58 -20.47 13.92
C ARG A 105 9.97 -20.25 14.52
N LYS A 106 10.46 -19.02 14.55
CA LYS A 106 11.72 -18.62 15.18
C LYS A 106 11.55 -18.12 16.62
N GLY A 107 10.35 -18.24 17.20
CA GLY A 107 10.06 -17.76 18.56
C GLY A 107 9.90 -16.24 18.68
N ILE A 108 9.87 -15.49 17.57
CA ILE A 108 9.67 -14.04 17.58
C ILE A 108 8.17 -13.76 17.74
N LYS A 109 7.82 -12.95 18.74
CA LYS A 109 6.44 -12.53 19.03
C LYS A 109 6.24 -11.06 18.65
N PRO A 110 5.14 -10.69 17.97
CA PRO A 110 4.79 -9.29 17.76
C PRO A 110 4.62 -8.57 19.11
N ILE A 111 5.16 -7.36 19.21
CA ILE A 111 5.00 -6.51 20.39
C ILE A 111 3.67 -5.77 20.26
N GLY A 112 2.85 -5.75 21.31
CA GLY A 112 1.69 -4.84 21.41
C GLY A 112 0.44 -5.21 20.61
N VAL A 113 0.38 -6.34 19.91
CA VAL A 113 -0.85 -6.79 19.24
C VAL A 113 -1.82 -7.33 20.29
N ARG A 114 -2.81 -6.52 20.68
CA ARG A 114 -4.00 -7.01 21.38
C ARG A 114 -4.98 -7.50 20.33
N ALA A 115 -5.35 -8.77 20.43
CA ALA A 115 -6.38 -9.40 19.60
C ALA A 115 -7.77 -8.83 19.93
#